data_AF-A0A534CBF9-F1
#
_entry.id   AF-A0A534CBF9-F1
#
_cell.length_a   1.000
_cell.length_b   1.000
_cell.length_c   1.000
_cell.angle_alpha   90.00
_cell.angle_beta   90.00
_cell.angle_gamma   90.00
#
_symmetry.space_group_name_H-M   'P 1'
#
loop_
_entity.id
_entity.type
_entity.pdbx_description
1 polymer ?
#
loop_
_entity_poly.entity_id
_entity_poly.type
_entity_poly.pdbx_seq_one_letter_code
_entity_poly.pdbx_strand_id
1 'polypeptide(L)' 'MPDETTARAPGKSHTRIGRPPFERIALLLQGGGALGAYQAGVYEALSEAHLEPDWIAGISVGAINAALIAGN' A
#
# COMPACT_ATOMS: atom_id res chain seq x y z
N MET A 1 15.67 -38.92 -12.33
CA MET A 1 14.87 -38.08 -11.41
C MET A 1 14.76 -36.70 -12.03
N PRO A 2 13.64 -36.31 -12.67
CA PRO A 2 13.44 -34.93 -13.08
C PRO A 2 12.95 -34.11 -11.88
N ASP A 3 13.56 -32.94 -11.70
CA ASP A 3 13.31 -31.94 -10.67
C ASP A 3 12.03 -31.13 -11.02
N GLU A 4 11.05 -31.15 -10.12
CA GLU A 4 9.82 -30.37 -10.21
C GLU A 4 10.13 -28.89 -9.96
N THR A 5 10.54 -28.18 -11.01
CA THR A 5 10.49 -26.71 -11.01
C THR A 5 9.03 -26.28 -10.97
N THR A 6 8.54 -26.01 -9.76
CA THR A 6 7.28 -25.31 -9.54
C THR A 6 7.35 -23.96 -10.26
N ALA A 7 6.62 -23.86 -11.37
CA ALA A 7 6.41 -22.61 -12.09
C ALA A 7 5.67 -21.64 -11.16
N ARG A 8 6.42 -20.70 -10.58
CA ARG A 8 5.86 -19.58 -9.83
C ARG A 8 4.95 -18.79 -10.76
N ALA A 9 3.67 -18.67 -10.38
CA ALA A 9 2.69 -17.91 -11.14
C ALA A 9 3.22 -16.49 -11.46
N PRO A 10 2.92 -15.92 -12.64
CA PRO A 10 3.36 -14.58 -12.98
C PRO A 10 2.76 -13.60 -11.97
N GLY A 11 3.61 -13.07 -11.09
CA GLY A 11 3.22 -12.01 -10.18
C GLY A 11 2.65 -10.85 -10.99
N LYS A 12 1.54 -10.26 -10.54
CA LYS A 12 0.96 -9.07 -11.17
C LYS A 12 2.09 -8.06 -11.32
N SER A 13 2.46 -7.73 -12.56
CA SER A 13 3.53 -6.78 -12.85
C SER A 13 3.03 -5.40 -12.45
N HIS A 14 3.18 -5.05 -11.18
CA HIS A 14 3.09 -3.68 -10.72
C HIS A 14 4.28 -2.99 -11.37
N THR A 15 4.03 -2.26 -12.45
CA THR A 15 5.04 -1.49 -13.17
C THR A 15 5.88 -0.77 -12.12
N ARG A 16 7.21 -1.00 -12.10
CA ARG A 16 8.11 -0.25 -11.22
C ARG A 16 8.09 1.20 -11.70
N ILE A 17 7.12 1.97 -11.23
CA ILE A 17 7.10 3.42 -11.43
C ILE A 17 8.18 3.94 -10.49
N GLY A 18 9.22 4.59 -11.04
CA GLY A 18 10.16 5.31 -10.20
C GLY A 18 9.43 6.30 -9.31
N ARG A 19 9.95 6.58 -8.11
CA ARG A 19 9.32 7.55 -7.20
C ARG A 19 9.00 8.84 -7.98
N PRO A 20 7.77 9.37 -7.87
CA PRO A 20 7.40 10.64 -8.50
C PRO A 20 8.42 11.74 -8.15
N PRO A 21 8.59 12.78 -8.99
CA PRO A 21 9.52 13.88 -8.75
C PRO A 21 9.02 14.86 -7.67
N PHE A 22 8.42 14.33 -6.61
CA PHE A 22 7.95 15.06 -5.45
C PHE A 22 8.84 14.68 -4.25
N GLU A 23 9.18 15.70 -3.46
CA GLU A 23 9.94 15.49 -2.22
C GLU A 23 9.16 14.58 -1.25
N ARG A 24 7.84 14.79 -1.15
CA ARG A 24 6.96 14.14 -0.17
C ARG A 24 5.70 13.57 -0.81
N ILE A 25 5.25 12.43 -0.30
CA ILE A 25 4.00 11.74 -0.65
C ILE A 25 3.09 11.75 0.57
N ALA A 26 1.82 12.10 0.39
CA ALA A 26 0.82 12.07 1.45
C ALA A 26 -0.32 11.11 1.11
N LEU A 27 -0.72 10.27 2.08
CA LEU A 27 -1.85 9.34 1.97
C LEU A 27 -3.03 9.87 2.81
N LEU A 28 -4.18 10.09 2.16
CA LEU A 28 -5.40 10.58 2.81
C LEU A 28 -6.46 9.48 2.86
N LEU A 29 -6.83 9.06 4.07
CA LEU A 29 -7.77 7.98 4.32
C LEU A 29 -9.14 8.53 4.73
N GLN A 30 -10.09 8.43 3.81
CA GLN A 30 -11.47 8.87 4.05
C GLN A 30 -12.18 7.94 5.06
N GLY A 31 -13.26 8.43 5.66
CA GLY A 31 -14.14 7.63 6.53
C GLY A 31 -15.04 6.65 5.75
N GLY A 32 -16.04 6.08 6.39
CA GLY A 32 -17.00 5.17 5.73
C GLY A 32 -16.70 3.70 6.01
N GLY A 33 -17.65 3.01 6.65
CA GLY A 33 -17.40 1.74 7.34
C GLY A 33 -16.78 0.63 6.49
N ALA A 34 -17.24 0.44 5.25
CA ALA A 34 -16.78 -0.66 4.39
C ALA A 34 -15.40 -0.42 3.74
N LEU A 35 -14.81 0.76 3.86
CA LEU A 35 -13.56 1.11 3.18
C LEU A 35 -12.28 0.76 3.97
N GLY A 36 -12.40 0.34 5.24
CA GLY A 36 -11.23 0.10 6.10
C GLY A 36 -10.27 -0.97 5.56
N ALA A 37 -10.79 -2.11 5.10
CA ALA A 37 -9.96 -3.18 4.53
C ALA A 37 -9.34 -2.80 3.17
N TYR A 38 -10.06 -2.00 2.38
CA TYR A 38 -9.55 -1.48 1.10
C TYR A 38 -8.32 -0.59 1.31
N GLN A 39 -8.35 0.26 2.35
CA GLN A 39 -7.23 1.15 2.68
C GLN A 39 -5.94 0.38 3.04
N ALA A 40 -6.04 -0.80 3.65
CA ALA A 40 -4.88 -1.65 3.92
C ALA A 40 -4.22 -2.16 2.63
N GLY A 41 -5.02 -2.61 1.66
CA GLY A 41 -4.50 -3.04 0.35
C GLY A 41 -3.89 -1.89 -0.46
N VAL A 42 -4.41 -0.66 -0.32
CA VAL A 42 -3.78 0.54 -0.90
C VAL A 42 -2.39 0.75 -0.30
N TYR A 43 -2.27 0.66 1.03
CA TYR A 43 -0.97 0.83 1.68
C TYR A 43 0.03 -0.27 1.30
N GLU A 44 -0.41 -1.53 1.24
CA GLU A 44 0.40 -2.66 0.78
C GLU A 44 0.93 -2.41 -0.64
N ALA A 45 0.07 -2.02 -1.57
CA ALA A 45 0.48 -1.74 -2.95
C ALA A 45 1.48 -0.57 -3.07
N LEU A 46 1.33 0.46 -2.23
CA LEU A 46 2.30 1.57 -2.17
C LEU A 46 3.66 1.11 -1.65
N SER A 47 3.69 0.26 -0.62
CA SER A 47 4.95 -0.28 -0.09
C SER A 47 5.64 -1.22 -1.09
N GLU A 48 4.88 -2.09 -1.76
CA GLU A 48 5.43 -2.93 -2.84
C GLU A 48 6.03 -2.10 -3.99
N ALA A 49 5.52 -0.89 -4.20
CA ALA A 49 6.00 0.04 -5.20
C ALA A 49 7.14 0.96 -4.73
N HIS A 50 7.60 0.86 -3.48
CA HIS A 50 8.56 1.79 -2.86
C HIS A 50 8.07 3.25 -2.85
N LEU A 51 6.77 3.43 -2.64
CA LEU A 51 6.06 4.71 -2.56
C LEU A 51 5.48 4.94 -1.17
N GLU A 52 6.24 4.57 -0.13
CA GLU A 52 5.85 4.79 1.25
C GLU A 52 5.49 6.27 1.49
N PRO A 53 4.31 6.57 2.04
CA PRO A 53 3.89 7.94 2.34
C PRO A 53 4.75 8.55 3.46
N ASP A 54 5.13 9.81 3.28
CA ASP A 54 5.80 10.60 4.32
C ASP A 54 4.79 11.18 5.33
N TRP A 55 3.53 11.35 4.89
CA TRP A 55 2.43 11.85 5.72
C TRP A 55 1.19 10.98 5.55
N ILE A 56 0.48 10.74 6.64
CA ILE A 56 -0.80 10.03 6.62
C ILE A 56 -1.81 10.84 7.41
N ALA A 57 -2.96 11.11 6.81
CA ALA A 57 -4.08 11.78 7.46
C ALA A 57 -5.35 10.97 7.22
N GLY A 58 -6.28 10.97 8.16
CA GLY A 58 -7.55 10.28 7.96
C GLY A 58 -8.66 10.78 8.85
N ILE A 59 -9.90 10.46 8.47
CA ILE A 59 -11.11 10.79 9.23
C ILE A 59 -11.88 9.52 9.60
N SER A 60 -12.46 9.48 10.80
CA SER A 60 -13.25 8.32 11.29
C SER A 60 -12.45 7.01 11.21
N VAL A 61 -12.94 5.96 10.56
CA VAL A 61 -12.20 4.70 10.36
C VAL A 61 -10.86 4.91 9.65
N GLY A 62 -10.78 5.90 8.75
CA GLY A 62 -9.52 6.28 8.10
C GLY A 62 -8.50 6.87 9.08
N ALA A 63 -8.94 7.52 10.16
CA ALA A 63 -8.03 8.01 11.20
C ALA A 63 -7.42 6.85 12.01
N ILE A 64 -8.20 5.80 12.27
CA ILE A 64 -7.71 4.58 12.94
C ILE A 64 -6.65 3.91 12.08
N ASN A 65 -6.93 3.70 10.80
CA ASN A 65 -5.96 3.14 9.87
C ASN A 65 -4.71 4.02 9.73
N ALA A 66 -4.88 5.35 9.67
CA ALA A 66 -3.74 6.27 9.61
C ALA A 66 -2.83 6.15 10.84
N ALA A 67 -3.42 6.05 12.04
CA ALA A 67 -2.68 5.87 13.28
C ALA A 67 -1.94 4.52 13.34
N LEU A 68 -2.59 3.44 12.88
CA LEU A 68 -1.97 2.11 12.83
C LEU A 68 -0.79 2.05 11.86
N ILE A 69 -0.95 2.64 10.67
CA ILE A 69 0.10 2.66 9.66
C ILE A 69 1.28 3.53 10.11
N ALA A 70 1.02 4.74 10.62
CA ALA A 70 2.07 5.66 11.04
C ALA A 70 2.78 5.24 12.34
N GLY A 71 2.12 4.42 13.17
CA GLY A 71 2.65 3.94 14.44
C GLY A 71 3.48 2.65 14.37
N ASN A 72 3.72 2.10 13.18
CA ASN A 72 4.48 0.88 12.95
C ASN A 72 5.78 1.16 12.17
#